data_AF-A0A2S4V1A5-F1
#
_entry.id   AF-A0A2S4V1A5-F1
#
_cell.length_a   1.000
_cell.length_b   1.000
_cell.length_c   1.000
_cell.angle_alpha   90.00
_cell.angle_beta   90.00
_cell.angle_gamma   90.00
#
_symmetry.space_group_name_H-M   'P 1'
#
loop_
_entity.id
_entity.type
_entity.pdbx_description
1 polymer ?
#
loop_
_entity_poly.entity_id
_entity_poly.type
_entity_poly.pdbx_seq_one_letter_code
_entity_poly.pdbx_strand_id
1 'polypeptide(L)'
;MSIMNSFQRGFTTLVLIVLIVISLQSNHAAAGEVGCDLHFWADEGPNPRISCISFGDPDKDYQCKSHSCTVPAKRGRQSWEKLQFGPCHRSGHPPGQATHVKQYFRGLASASVQDKDGNWWECNYMKDGDHNNGAVCESLSAPPPDPESEFTN
;
A
#
# COMPACT_ATOMS: atom_id res chain seq x y z
N MET A 1 -52.10 -6.41 32.96
CA MET A 1 -51.40 -6.05 31.72
C MET A 1 -50.16 -5.21 32.03
N SER A 2 -49.06 -5.82 32.50
CA SER A 2 -47.81 -5.08 32.82
C SER A 2 -46.55 -5.76 32.28
N ILE A 3 -46.71 -6.93 31.64
CA ILE A 3 -45.59 -7.79 31.23
C ILE A 3 -45.18 -7.49 29.77
N MET A 4 -46.15 -7.24 28.88
CA MET A 4 -45.91 -6.93 27.45
C MET A 4 -45.04 -5.67 27.21
N ASN A 5 -45.12 -4.67 28.10
CA ASN A 5 -44.40 -3.41 27.95
C ASN A 5 -42.89 -3.56 28.26
N SER A 6 -42.55 -4.46 29.19
CA SER A 6 -41.16 -4.73 29.58
C SER A 6 -40.43 -5.57 28.51
N PHE A 7 -41.13 -6.53 27.90
CA PHE A 7 -40.57 -7.35 26.83
C PHE A 7 -40.32 -6.56 25.54
N GLN A 8 -41.22 -5.66 25.15
CA GLN A 8 -41.05 -4.80 23.98
C GLN A 8 -39.87 -3.82 24.13
N ARG A 9 -39.66 -3.27 25.33
CA ARG A 9 -38.52 -2.38 25.64
C ARG A 9 -37.17 -3.11 25.61
N GLY A 10 -37.10 -4.32 26.18
CA GLY A 10 -35.88 -5.13 26.15
C GLY A 10 -35.51 -5.59 24.73
N PHE A 11 -36.53 -5.93 23.93
CA PHE A 11 -36.34 -6.35 22.55
C PHE A 11 -35.86 -5.20 21.65
N THR A 12 -36.41 -3.99 21.81
CA THR A 12 -35.95 -2.80 21.07
C THR A 12 -34.50 -2.43 21.41
N THR A 13 -34.10 -2.53 22.68
CA THR A 13 -32.70 -2.30 23.06
C THR A 13 -31.75 -3.36 22.49
N LEU A 14 -32.15 -4.63 22.46
CA LEU A 14 -31.33 -5.71 21.87
C LEU A 14 -31.16 -5.54 20.36
N VAL A 15 -32.23 -5.19 19.64
CA VAL A 15 -32.18 -4.92 18.20
C VAL A 15 -31.27 -3.73 17.90
N LEU A 16 -31.34 -2.66 18.70
CA LEU A 16 -30.44 -1.50 18.55
C LEU A 16 -28.97 -1.87 18.77
N ILE A 17 -28.66 -2.67 19.80
CA ILE A 17 -27.30 -3.13 20.06
C ILE A 17 -26.80 -4.00 18.90
N VAL A 18 -27.62 -4.93 18.40
CA VAL A 18 -27.28 -5.78 17.26
C VAL A 18 -27.04 -4.95 16.00
N LEU A 19 -27.89 -3.96 15.71
CA LEU A 19 -27.69 -3.06 14.57
C LEU A 19 -26.40 -2.25 14.71
N ILE A 20 -26.10 -1.72 15.90
CA ILE A 20 -24.84 -1.00 16.16
C ILE A 20 -23.64 -1.92 15.96
N VAL A 21 -23.68 -3.16 16.47
CA VAL A 21 -22.58 -4.12 16.34
C VAL A 21 -22.38 -4.53 14.87
N ILE A 22 -23.45 -4.78 14.12
CA ILE A 22 -23.38 -5.10 12.68
C ILE A 22 -22.81 -3.90 11.91
N SER A 23 -23.31 -2.68 12.14
CA SER A 23 -22.79 -1.47 11.50
C SER A 23 -21.32 -1.20 11.85
N LEU A 24 -20.89 -1.53 13.08
CA LEU A 24 -19.51 -1.38 13.49
C LEU A 24 -18.58 -2.40 12.81
N GLN A 25 -19.02 -3.66 12.70
CA GLN A 25 -18.26 -4.71 11.99
C GLN A 25 -18.19 -4.49 10.48
N SER A 26 -19.21 -3.86 9.89
CA SER A 26 -19.28 -3.57 8.44
C SER A 26 -18.20 -2.60 7.95
N ASN A 27 -17.63 -1.79 8.84
CA ASN A 27 -16.60 -0.80 8.50
C ASN A 27 -15.17 -1.32 8.69
N HIS A 28 -14.99 -2.58 9.09
CA HIS A 28 -13.70 -3.22 9.06
C HIS A 28 -13.49 -3.78 7.65
N ALA A 29 -13.39 -2.89 6.66
CA ALA A 29 -12.71 -3.24 5.42
C ALA A 29 -11.31 -3.67 5.84
N ALA A 30 -11.06 -4.98 5.80
CA ALA A 30 -9.80 -5.54 6.28
C ALA A 30 -8.67 -4.84 5.52
N ALA A 31 -7.81 -4.16 6.29
CA ALA A 31 -6.55 -3.64 5.78
C ALA A 31 -5.81 -4.80 5.12
N GLY A 32 -5.57 -4.70 3.82
CA GLY A 32 -4.94 -5.75 3.02
C GLY A 32 -3.55 -5.33 2.57
N GLU A 33 -2.71 -6.33 2.33
CA GLU A 33 -1.41 -6.13 1.70
C GLU A 33 -1.62 -5.74 0.22
N VAL A 34 -0.99 -4.66 -0.22
CA VAL A 34 -1.07 -4.15 -1.60
C VAL A 34 0.32 -4.02 -2.18
N GLY A 35 0.49 -4.51 -3.42
CA GLY A 35 1.70 -4.25 -4.20
C GLY A 35 1.74 -2.78 -4.61
N CYS A 36 2.80 -2.06 -4.26
CA CYS A 36 3.03 -0.68 -4.70
C CYS A 36 3.90 -0.68 -5.95
N ASP A 37 3.59 -1.55 -6.90
CA ASP A 37 4.46 -1.89 -8.03
C ASP A 37 4.34 -0.91 -9.20
N LEU A 38 3.28 -0.09 -9.29
CA LEU A 38 3.16 0.95 -10.31
C LEU A 38 3.67 2.31 -9.82
N HIS A 39 3.24 2.75 -8.63
CA HIS A 39 3.65 4.02 -8.02
C HIS A 39 3.82 3.85 -6.52
N PHE A 40 4.79 4.57 -5.95
CA PHE A 40 4.96 4.71 -4.52
C PHE A 40 5.47 6.11 -4.22
N TRP A 41 4.95 6.69 -3.15
CA TRP A 41 5.41 7.96 -2.61
C TRP A 41 5.37 7.92 -1.09
N ALA A 42 6.44 8.40 -0.47
CA ALA A 42 6.51 8.59 0.97
C ALA A 42 6.88 10.03 1.34
N ASP A 43 6.04 10.64 2.17
CA ASP A 43 6.37 11.87 2.90
C ASP A 43 6.93 11.53 4.27
N GLU A 44 8.21 11.85 4.49
CA GLU A 44 8.92 11.68 5.76
C GLU A 44 8.73 12.89 6.71
N GLY A 45 7.80 13.81 6.40
CA GLY A 45 7.49 14.96 7.24
C GLY A 45 6.89 14.60 8.62
N PRO A 46 6.53 15.62 9.43
CA PRO A 46 6.02 15.42 10.80
C PRO A 46 4.76 14.55 10.90
N ASN A 47 4.01 14.44 9.80
CA ASN A 47 2.84 13.58 9.67
C ASN A 47 3.08 12.65 8.47
N PRO A 48 3.79 11.53 8.66
CA PRO A 48 4.24 10.72 7.54
C PRO A 48 3.05 10.12 6.81
N ARG A 49 3.12 10.18 5.48
CA ARG A 49 2.08 9.67 4.59
C ARG A 49 2.74 8.81 3.55
N ILE A 50 2.11 7.67 3.28
CA ILE A 50 2.51 6.83 2.16
C ILE A 50 1.29 6.63 1.29
N SER A 51 1.47 6.86 0.00
CA SER A 51 0.48 6.55 -1.02
C SER A 51 1.10 5.70 -2.11
N CYS A 52 0.31 4.84 -2.72
CA CYS A 52 0.84 3.91 -3.71
C CYS A 52 -0.23 3.37 -4.65
N ILE A 53 0.19 2.97 -5.84
CA ILE A 53 -0.69 2.40 -6.87
C ILE A 53 -0.12 1.05 -7.28
N SER A 54 -1.02 0.09 -7.49
CA SER A 54 -0.68 -1.25 -7.98
C SER A 54 -0.95 -1.38 -9.48
N PHE A 55 -0.24 -2.26 -10.18
CA PHE A 55 -0.57 -2.64 -11.56
C PHE A 55 -1.93 -3.34 -11.66
N GLY A 56 -2.36 -4.06 -10.62
CA GLY A 56 -3.65 -4.76 -10.59
C GLY A 56 -4.86 -3.82 -10.46
N ASP A 57 -4.64 -2.60 -9.95
CA ASP A 57 -5.67 -1.58 -9.73
C ASP A 57 -5.07 -0.18 -9.96
N PRO A 58 -4.81 0.19 -11.23
CA PRO A 58 -4.05 1.38 -11.59
C PRO A 58 -4.80 2.70 -11.35
N ASP A 59 -6.13 2.63 -11.19
CA ASP A 59 -6.99 3.80 -10.96
C ASP A 59 -7.15 4.15 -9.47
N LYS A 60 -6.60 3.34 -8.57
CA LYS A 60 -6.72 3.51 -7.12
C LYS A 60 -5.40 3.86 -6.46
N ASP A 61 -5.38 5.03 -5.82
CA ASP A 61 -4.28 5.45 -4.95
C ASP A 61 -4.55 5.01 -3.51
N TYR A 62 -3.79 4.02 -3.05
CA TYR A 62 -3.89 3.43 -1.74
C TYR A 62 -3.17 4.27 -0.70
N GLN A 63 -3.90 4.72 0.31
CA GLN A 63 -3.28 5.26 1.52
C GLN A 63 -2.73 4.10 2.36
N CYS A 64 -1.43 4.10 2.60
CA CYS A 64 -0.73 3.04 3.31
C CYS A 64 -0.38 3.46 4.74
N LYS A 65 -0.31 2.48 5.64
CA LYS A 65 0.23 2.72 7.00
C LYS A 65 1.72 3.05 6.90
N SER A 66 2.16 4.12 7.55
CA SER A 66 3.53 4.66 7.46
C SER A 66 4.64 3.64 7.75
N HIS A 67 4.39 2.65 8.61
CA HIS A 67 5.37 1.65 9.06
C HIS A 67 5.12 0.24 8.50
N SER A 68 4.14 0.04 7.62
CA SER A 68 3.83 -1.28 7.08
C SER A 68 4.58 -1.60 5.78
N CYS A 69 5.09 -0.56 5.10
CA CYS A 69 5.70 -0.71 3.79
C CYS A 69 7.08 -1.38 3.88
N THR A 70 7.25 -2.44 3.11
CA THR A 70 8.49 -3.20 3.03
C THR A 70 8.85 -3.51 1.60
N VAL A 71 10.14 -3.70 1.35
CA VAL A 71 10.67 -4.08 0.04
C VAL A 71 11.34 -5.44 0.12
N PRO A 72 11.28 -6.26 -0.94
CA PRO A 72 12.01 -7.51 -1.00
C PRO A 72 13.52 -7.28 -0.78
N ALA A 73 14.14 -8.21 -0.08
CA ALA A 73 15.59 -8.22 0.14
C ALA A 73 16.12 -9.66 -0.01
N LYS A 74 17.45 -9.79 -0.17
CA LYS A 74 18.12 -11.12 -0.25
C LYS A 74 17.75 -12.05 0.91
N ARG A 75 17.35 -11.50 2.06
CA ARG A 75 16.80 -12.25 3.19
C ARG A 75 15.53 -11.57 3.68
N GLY A 76 14.38 -12.12 3.34
CA GLY A 76 13.08 -11.64 3.79
C GLY A 76 12.72 -10.27 3.22
N ARG A 77 12.25 -9.37 4.09
CA ARG A 77 11.79 -8.03 3.74
C ARG A 77 12.56 -7.00 4.57
N GLN A 78 12.77 -5.82 4.01
CA GLN A 78 13.34 -4.67 4.71
C GLN A 78 12.42 -3.47 4.65
N SER A 79 12.61 -2.51 5.56
CA SER A 79 11.87 -1.24 5.54
C SER A 79 12.00 -0.55 4.18
N TRP A 80 10.92 0.08 3.73
CA TRP A 80 10.90 0.91 2.52
C TRP A 80 11.95 2.03 2.55
N GLU A 81 12.37 2.50 3.73
CA GLU A 81 13.42 3.52 3.86
C GLU A 81 14.77 3.10 3.24
N LYS A 82 14.97 1.78 3.08
CA LYS A 82 16.14 1.17 2.43
C LYS A 82 15.89 0.85 0.96
N LEU A 83 14.73 1.24 0.42
CA LEU A 83 14.44 1.09 -0.99
C LEU A 83 15.46 1.88 -1.79
N GLN A 84 16.12 1.16 -2.68
CA GLN A 84 17.00 1.74 -3.67
C GLN A 84 16.54 1.26 -5.03
N PHE A 85 16.80 2.05 -6.08
CA PHE A 85 16.70 1.62 -7.47
C PHE A 85 18.08 1.69 -8.10
N GLY A 86 18.38 0.80 -9.04
CA GLY A 86 19.63 0.75 -9.78
C GLY A 86 19.54 -0.28 -10.92
N PRO A 87 20.20 -0.06 -12.07
CA PRO A 87 21.11 1.03 -12.39
C PRO A 87 20.36 2.26 -12.94
N CYS A 88 20.62 3.44 -12.37
CA CYS A 88 19.96 4.69 -12.76
C CYS A 88 20.87 5.62 -13.56
N HIS A 89 20.26 6.54 -14.33
CA HIS A 89 20.96 7.58 -15.07
C HIS A 89 20.28 8.94 -14.94
N ARG A 90 21.10 10.00 -14.94
CA ARG A 90 20.72 11.41 -14.97
C ARG A 90 21.78 12.18 -15.73
N SER A 91 21.38 13.20 -16.49
CA SER A 91 22.32 14.05 -17.22
C SER A 91 23.36 14.66 -16.26
N GLY A 92 24.62 14.67 -16.68
CA GLY A 92 25.75 15.17 -15.87
C GLY A 92 26.20 14.25 -14.73
N HIS A 93 25.68 13.02 -14.64
CA HIS A 93 26.05 12.05 -13.60
C HIS A 93 26.52 10.72 -14.21
N PRO A 94 27.40 9.96 -13.54
CA PRO A 94 27.82 8.64 -14.00
C PRO A 94 26.63 7.67 -14.16
N PRO A 95 26.63 6.81 -15.19
CA PRO A 95 25.60 5.79 -15.33
C PRO A 95 25.75 4.69 -14.27
N GLY A 96 24.63 4.06 -13.89
CA GLY A 96 24.64 2.89 -13.02
C GLY A 96 24.59 3.20 -11.53
N GLN A 97 24.19 4.41 -11.16
CA GLN A 97 24.06 4.81 -9.76
C GLN A 97 22.83 4.15 -9.12
N ALA A 98 22.99 3.67 -7.89
CA ALA A 98 21.87 3.30 -7.03
C ALA A 98 21.38 4.53 -6.25
N THR A 99 20.07 4.76 -6.16
CA THR A 99 19.50 5.94 -5.50
C THR A 99 18.51 5.53 -4.41
N HIS A 100 18.60 6.16 -3.24
CA HIS A 100 17.60 5.99 -2.17
C HIS A 100 16.31 6.67 -2.60
N VAL A 101 15.21 5.93 -2.54
CA VAL A 101 13.98 6.36 -3.18
C VAL A 101 13.05 7.05 -2.20
N LYS A 102 12.60 8.24 -2.58
CA LYS A 102 11.45 8.92 -1.95
C LYS A 102 10.16 8.61 -2.69
N GLN A 103 10.24 8.55 -4.02
CA GLN A 103 9.10 8.33 -4.90
C GLN A 103 9.54 7.60 -6.16
N TYR A 104 8.65 6.78 -6.74
CA TYR A 104 8.86 6.26 -8.08
C TYR A 104 7.57 6.12 -8.87
N PHE A 105 7.72 6.11 -10.20
CA PHE A 105 6.73 5.64 -11.16
C PHE A 105 7.37 4.56 -12.02
N ARG A 106 6.80 3.35 -12.02
CA ARG A 106 7.32 2.21 -12.79
C ARG A 106 6.53 2.05 -14.09
N GLY A 107 7.25 1.95 -15.19
CA GLY A 107 6.71 1.49 -16.47
C GLY A 107 6.92 -0.01 -16.65
N LEU A 108 6.98 -0.45 -17.91
CA LEU A 108 7.24 -1.84 -18.33
C LEU A 108 8.73 -2.17 -18.60
N ALA A 109 9.60 -1.16 -18.66
CA ALA A 109 11.05 -1.40 -18.80
C ALA A 109 11.92 -0.52 -17.91
N SER A 110 11.42 0.65 -17.51
CA SER A 110 12.14 1.62 -16.70
C SER A 110 11.25 2.23 -15.63
N ALA A 111 11.87 2.95 -14.70
CA ALA A 111 11.21 3.67 -13.65
C ALA A 111 11.78 5.09 -13.57
N SER A 112 10.88 6.06 -13.43
CA SER A 112 11.24 7.42 -13.03
C SER A 112 11.26 7.47 -11.51
N VAL A 113 12.43 7.76 -10.94
CA VAL A 113 12.70 7.66 -9.50
C VAL A 113 13.13 9.01 -8.99
N GLN A 114 12.48 9.49 -7.93
CA GLN A 114 12.92 10.65 -7.18
C GLN A 114 13.74 10.21 -5.97
N ASP A 115 14.95 10.73 -5.85
CA ASP A 115 15.76 10.55 -4.65
C ASP A 115 15.28 11.44 -3.48
N LYS A 116 15.86 11.23 -2.29
CA LYS A 116 15.53 12.03 -1.10
C LYS A 116 15.89 13.52 -1.22
N ASP A 117 16.82 13.86 -2.11
CA ASP A 117 17.22 15.24 -2.42
C ASP A 117 16.29 15.90 -3.45
N GLY A 118 15.31 15.17 -3.97
CA GLY A 118 14.32 15.66 -4.92
C GLY A 118 14.74 15.56 -6.39
N ASN A 119 15.87 14.93 -6.69
CA ASN A 119 16.33 14.76 -8.06
C ASN A 119 15.66 13.56 -8.73
N TRP A 120 15.37 13.71 -10.02
CA TRP A 120 14.78 12.67 -10.84
C TRP A 120 15.84 11.89 -11.61
N TRP A 121 15.67 10.58 -11.61
CA TRP A 121 16.54 9.59 -12.21
C TRP A 121 15.71 8.63 -13.06
N GLU A 122 16.27 8.20 -14.16
CA GLU A 122 15.67 7.15 -14.98
C GLU A 122 16.42 5.84 -14.71
N CYS A 123 15.72 4.87 -14.14
CA CYS A 123 16.29 3.61 -13.66
C CYS A 123 15.81 2.45 -14.53
N ASN A 124 16.74 1.63 -15.02
CA ASN A 124 16.36 0.45 -15.78
C ASN A 124 15.97 -0.67 -14.80
N TYR A 125 14.67 -0.91 -14.65
CA TYR A 125 14.21 -1.88 -13.66
C TYR A 125 14.36 -3.34 -14.13
N MET A 126 14.34 -3.58 -15.45
CA MET A 126 14.36 -4.94 -16.03
C MET A 126 15.75 -5.59 -15.99
N LYS A 127 16.82 -4.80 -15.84
CA LYS A 127 18.20 -5.29 -15.87
C LYS A 127 18.75 -5.76 -14.51
N ASP A 128 18.10 -5.44 -13.40
CA ASP A 128 18.58 -5.78 -12.05
C ASP A 128 17.50 -6.52 -11.24
N GLY A 129 17.81 -7.76 -10.82
CA GLY A 129 16.85 -8.74 -10.30
C GLY A 129 16.37 -8.53 -8.86
N ASP A 130 17.05 -7.72 -8.04
CA ASP A 130 16.74 -7.61 -6.60
C ASP A 130 16.43 -6.16 -6.14
N HIS A 131 17.01 -5.14 -6.80
CA HIS A 131 16.99 -3.75 -6.33
C HIS A 131 15.93 -2.89 -7.02
N ASN A 132 14.99 -3.45 -7.78
CA ASN A 132 13.94 -2.65 -8.43
C ASN A 132 12.54 -3.20 -8.16
N ASN A 133 12.41 -4.02 -7.13
CA ASN A 133 11.13 -4.52 -6.70
C ASN A 133 10.38 -3.40 -5.98
N GLY A 134 9.12 -3.18 -6.36
CA GLY A 134 8.26 -2.23 -5.69
C GLY A 134 8.10 -2.56 -4.21
N ALA A 135 7.76 -1.55 -3.42
CA ALA A 135 7.32 -1.76 -2.06
C ALA A 135 6.01 -2.54 -2.04
N VAL A 136 5.73 -3.12 -0.89
CA VAL A 136 4.46 -3.76 -0.58
C VAL A 136 4.05 -3.26 0.78
N CYS A 137 2.80 -2.82 0.89
CA CYS A 137 2.32 -2.04 2.00
C CYS A 137 1.00 -2.58 2.53
N GLU A 138 0.73 -2.36 3.80
CA GLU A 138 -0.63 -2.53 4.32
C GLU A 138 -1.44 -1.26 4.02
N SER A 139 -2.49 -1.41 3.22
CA SER A 139 -3.43 -0.34 2.88
C SER A 139 -4.42 -0.08 4.02
N LEU A 140 -4.81 1.19 4.20
CA LEU A 140 -5.90 1.60 5.09
C LEU A 140 -7.30 1.28 4.55
N SER A 141 -7.39 0.89 3.28
CA SER A 141 -8.61 0.44 2.61
C SER A 141 -8.47 -1.00 2.11
N ALA A 142 -9.57 -1.74 2.01
CA ALA A 142 -9.51 -3.08 1.45
C ALA A 142 -9.04 -3.03 -0.02
N PRO A 143 -8.09 -3.89 -0.43
CA PRO A 143 -7.80 -4.14 -1.85
C PRO A 143 -8.99 -4.81 -2.54
N PRO A 144 -9.09 -4.75 -3.88
CA PRO A 144 -10.02 -5.58 -4.62
C PRO A 144 -9.78 -7.06 -4.28
N PRO A 145 -10.82 -7.89 -4.33
CA PRO A 145 -10.66 -9.33 -4.13
C PRO A 145 -9.71 -9.91 -5.19
N ASP A 146 -8.80 -10.80 -4.75
CA ASP A 146 -7.93 -11.50 -5.68
C ASP A 146 -8.77 -12.35 -6.65
N PRO A 147 -8.59 -12.20 -7.98
CA PRO A 147 -9.37 -12.96 -8.96
C PRO A 147 -9.13 -14.49 -8.87
N GLU A 148 -8.05 -14.93 -8.23
CA GLU A 148 -7.77 -16.36 -7.98
C GLU A 148 -8.54 -16.93 -6.77
N SER A 149 -9.10 -16.08 -5.90
CA SER A 149 -9.84 -16.53 -4.71
C SER A 149 -11.28 -16.98 -5.01
N GLU A 150 -11.85 -16.60 -6.15
CA GLU A 150 -13.20 -17.00 -6.56
C GLU A 150 -13.29 -18.43 -7.15
N PHE A 151 -12.16 -19.06 -7.49
CA PHE A 151 -12.13 -20.40 -8.10
C PHE A 151 -11.98 -21.56 -7.10
N THR A 152 -12.03 -21.30 -5.79
CA THR A 152 -11.81 -22.32 -4.75
C THR A 152 -12.99 -22.59 -3.81
N ASN A 153 -14.21 -22.15 -4.14
CA ASN A 153 -15.43 -22.55 -3.44
C ASN A 153 -16.37 -23.40 -4.30
#